data_AF-A0A7S3KSE0-F1
#
_entry.id   AF-A0A7S3KSE0-F1
#
_cell.length_a   1.000
_cell.length_b   1.000
_cell.length_c   1.000
_cell.angle_alpha   90.00
_cell.angle_beta   90.00
_cell.angle_gamma   90.00
#
_symmetry.space_group_name_H-M   'P 1'
#
loop_
_entity.id
_entity.type
_entity.pdbx_description
1 polymer ?
#
loop_
_entity_poly.entity_id
_entity_poly.type
_entity_poly.pdbx_seq_one_letter_code
_entity_poly.pdbx_strand_id
1 'polypeptide(L)'
;VKLRSIFIIAILYNLMEIGLPIMFNFLAKRSRKKFYEKAKHSEDPNVKLMLRIEKNMERGVYAFKDIDGTYWDYLELMRQLGYILLFGLSFPPCLILAFINNVLEHQVDKAKLVYFKRRPLPLGGSSIGVWRI
;
A
#
# COMPACT_ATOMS: atom_id res chain seq x y z
N VAL A 1 15.90 27.58 -6.76
CA VAL A 1 15.08 27.05 -7.88
C VAL A 1 15.10 25.51 -7.91
N LYS A 2 16.27 24.85 -7.92
CA LYS A 2 16.38 23.37 -8.02
C LYS A 2 15.76 22.56 -6.86
N LEU A 3 15.79 23.08 -5.63
CA LEU A 3 15.19 22.40 -4.46
C LEU A 3 13.66 22.29 -4.53
N ARG A 4 13.00 23.35 -5.02
CA ARG A 4 11.54 23.42 -5.15
C ARG A 4 11.04 22.40 -6.17
N SER A 5 11.75 22.24 -7.29
CA SER A 5 11.43 21.24 -8.32
C SER A 5 11.59 19.81 -7.81
N ILE A 6 12.62 19.50 -7.02
CA ILE A 6 12.80 18.15 -6.44
C ILE A 6 11.65 17.84 -5.48
N PHE A 7 11.26 18.81 -4.66
CA PHE A 7 10.17 18.65 -3.70
C PHE A 7 8.80 18.47 -4.39
N ILE A 8 8.53 19.23 -5.46
CA ILE A 8 7.33 19.10 -6.28
C ILE A 8 7.29 17.73 -6.97
N ILE A 9 8.41 17.27 -7.52
CA ILE A 9 8.52 15.94 -8.14
C ILE A 9 8.28 14.85 -7.09
N ALA A 10 8.84 14.96 -5.90
CA ALA A 10 8.62 14.01 -4.81
C ALA A 10 7.14 13.95 -4.37
N ILE A 11 6.48 15.11 -4.24
CA ILE A 11 5.04 15.17 -3.96
C ILE A 11 4.22 14.54 -5.09
N LEU A 12 4.56 14.84 -6.35
CA LEU A 12 3.88 14.26 -7.52
C LEU A 12 4.06 12.75 -7.59
N TYR A 13 5.24 12.22 -7.28
CA TYR A 13 5.48 10.78 -7.20
C TYR A 13 4.63 10.13 -6.11
N ASN A 14 4.61 10.68 -4.89
CA ASN A 14 3.77 10.16 -3.81
C ASN A 14 2.27 10.21 -4.18
N LEU A 15 1.80 11.30 -4.81
CA LEU A 15 0.41 11.41 -5.26
C LEU A 15 0.04 10.42 -6.37
N MET A 16 0.96 10.15 -7.31
CA MET A 16 0.74 9.13 -8.35
C MET A 16 0.78 7.73 -7.76
N GLU A 17 1.69 7.46 -6.83
CA GLU A 17 1.81 6.16 -6.14
C GLU A 17 0.58 5.84 -5.28
N ILE A 18 -0.07 6.86 -4.70
CA ILE A 18 -1.38 6.77 -4.03
C ILE A 18 -2.53 6.58 -5.03
N GLY A 19 -2.53 7.33 -6.12
CA GLY A 19 -3.62 7.34 -7.10
C GLY A 19 -3.72 6.07 -7.94
N LEU A 20 -2.58 5.47 -8.29
CA LEU A 20 -2.50 4.26 -9.10
C LEU A 20 -3.23 3.05 -8.46
N PRO A 21 -2.95 2.61 -7.22
CA PRO A 21 -3.61 1.47 -6.61
C PRO A 21 -5.10 1.74 -6.34
N ILE A 22 -5.52 2.98 -6.07
CA ILE A 22 -6.95 3.34 -5.95
C ILE A 22 -7.66 3.16 -7.29
N MET A 23 -7.08 3.68 -8.37
CA MET A 23 -7.59 3.55 -9.74
C MET A 23 -7.64 2.09 -10.19
N PHE A 24 -6.55 1.32 -9.98
CA PHE A 24 -6.50 -0.10 -10.27
C PHE A 24 -7.50 -0.91 -9.44
N ASN A 25 -7.70 -0.56 -8.17
CA ASN A 25 -8.72 -1.21 -7.32
C ASN A 25 -10.13 -0.96 -7.83
N PHE A 26 -10.43 0.26 -8.27
CA PHE A 26 -11.74 0.62 -8.82
C PHE A 26 -12.02 -0.12 -10.13
N LEU A 27 -11.06 -0.15 -11.06
CA LEU A 27 -11.12 -0.89 -12.32
C LEU A 27 -11.26 -2.40 -12.07
N ALA A 28 -10.45 -2.96 -11.18
CA ALA A 28 -10.52 -4.37 -10.83
C ALA A 28 -11.83 -4.71 -10.09
N LYS A 29 -12.42 -3.81 -9.29
CA LYS A 29 -13.75 -3.99 -8.66
C LYS A 29 -14.85 -4.16 -9.71
N ARG A 30 -14.74 -3.44 -10.84
CA ARG A 30 -15.71 -3.49 -11.95
C ARG A 30 -15.66 -4.81 -12.73
N SER A 31 -14.46 -5.36 -12.96
CA SER A 31 -14.30 -6.67 -13.62
C SER A 31 -14.79 -7.84 -12.74
N ARG A 32 -14.54 -7.77 -11.42
CA ARG A 32 -14.83 -8.85 -10.44
C ARG A 32 -16.30 -9.01 -10.05
N LYS A 33 -17.14 -7.99 -10.27
CA LYS A 33 -18.59 -8.05 -9.98
C LYS A 33 -19.32 -9.11 -10.83
N LYS A 34 -18.94 -9.27 -12.10
CA LYS A 34 -19.55 -10.26 -13.02
C LYS A 34 -19.19 -11.71 -12.66
N PHE A 35 -17.99 -11.93 -12.14
CA PHE A 35 -17.52 -13.27 -11.76
C PHE A 35 -18.10 -13.75 -10.41
N TYR A 36 -18.33 -12.82 -9.47
CA TYR A 36 -18.98 -13.12 -8.17
C TYR A 36 -20.41 -13.62 -8.32
N GLU A 37 -21.16 -13.07 -9.28
CA GLU A 37 -22.51 -13.51 -9.60
C GLU A 37 -22.51 -14.97 -10.10
N LYS A 38 -21.54 -15.36 -10.94
CA LYS A 38 -21.40 -16.74 -11.46
C LYS A 38 -21.07 -17.76 -10.37
N ALA A 39 -20.22 -17.39 -9.40
CA ALA A 39 -19.83 -18.26 -8.27
C ALA A 39 -20.90 -18.38 -7.17
N LYS A 40 -21.84 -17.43 -7.09
CA LYS A 40 -22.91 -17.43 -6.07
C LYS A 40 -23.98 -18.49 -6.35
N HIS A 41 -24.13 -18.90 -7.62
CA HIS A 41 -25.13 -19.87 -8.09
C HIS A 41 -24.78 -21.35 -7.87
N SER A 42 -23.54 -21.69 -7.50
CA SER A 42 -23.19 -23.07 -7.14
C SER A 42 -23.62 -23.38 -5.70
N GLU A 43 -24.41 -24.46 -5.52
CA GLU A 43 -24.87 -24.93 -4.21
C GLU A 43 -23.80 -25.71 -3.44
N ASP A 44 -22.85 -26.36 -4.13
CA ASP A 44 -21.80 -27.17 -3.50
C ASP A 44 -20.81 -26.31 -2.69
N PRO A 45 -20.68 -26.53 -1.36
CA PRO A 45 -19.73 -25.81 -0.52
C PRO A 45 -18.26 -25.99 -0.93
N ASN A 46 -17.88 -27.15 -1.51
CA ASN A 46 -16.50 -27.43 -1.92
C ASN A 46 -16.10 -26.59 -3.14
N VAL A 47 -17.01 -26.43 -4.11
CA VAL A 47 -16.80 -25.57 -5.28
C VAL A 47 -16.62 -24.11 -4.85
N LYS A 48 -17.43 -23.67 -3.88
CA LYS A 48 -17.34 -22.31 -3.32
C LYS A 48 -16.02 -22.06 -2.60
N LEU A 49 -15.49 -23.09 -1.92
CA LEU A 49 -14.18 -23.04 -1.26
C LEU A 49 -13.04 -22.99 -2.28
N MET A 50 -13.05 -23.86 -3.30
CA MET A 50 -12.03 -23.86 -4.36
C MET A 50 -11.92 -22.50 -5.04
N LEU A 51 -13.06 -21.91 -5.43
CA LEU A 51 -13.09 -20.57 -6.05
C LEU A 51 -12.51 -19.49 -5.13
N ARG A 52 -12.73 -19.60 -3.81
CA ARG A 52 -12.13 -18.68 -2.84
C ARG A 52 -10.61 -18.84 -2.76
N ILE A 53 -10.11 -20.08 -2.80
CA ILE A 53 -8.68 -20.39 -2.76
C ILE A 53 -8.00 -19.87 -4.02
N GLU A 54 -8.52 -20.19 -5.20
CA GLU A 54 -8.00 -19.75 -6.49
C GLU A 54 -7.91 -18.22 -6.55
N LYS A 55 -8.97 -17.52 -6.15
CA LYS A 55 -8.98 -16.05 -6.05
C LYS A 55 -7.92 -15.50 -5.08
N ASN A 56 -7.72 -16.17 -3.94
CA ASN A 56 -6.67 -15.75 -3.01
C ASN A 56 -5.28 -15.98 -3.63
N MET A 57 -5.11 -17.03 -4.42
CA MET A 57 -3.88 -17.31 -5.16
C MET A 57 -3.62 -16.33 -6.30
N GLU A 58 -4.62 -15.62 -6.83
CA GLU A 58 -4.37 -14.53 -7.80
C GLU A 58 -3.71 -13.30 -7.16
N ARG A 59 -3.84 -13.12 -5.84
CA ARG A 59 -3.28 -11.95 -5.14
C ARG A 59 -1.77 -12.06 -4.98
N GLY A 60 -1.11 -10.91 -4.92
CA GLY A 60 0.34 -10.83 -4.70
C GLY A 60 0.72 -11.28 -3.29
N VAL A 61 1.95 -11.79 -3.15
CA VAL A 61 2.54 -12.10 -1.83
C VAL A 61 2.95 -10.79 -1.14
N TYR A 62 2.74 -10.71 0.18
CA TYR A 62 3.13 -9.55 0.98
C TYR A 62 4.61 -9.56 1.35
N ALA A 63 5.10 -10.66 1.94
CA ALA A 63 6.49 -10.84 2.33
C ALA A 63 7.13 -11.99 1.53
N PHE A 64 8.35 -11.78 1.03
CA PHE A 64 9.16 -12.84 0.43
C PHE A 64 10.09 -13.45 1.48
N LYS A 65 10.64 -14.63 1.21
CA LYS A 65 11.47 -15.37 2.18
C LYS A 65 12.60 -14.55 2.79
N ASP A 66 13.19 -13.66 1.99
CA ASP A 66 14.39 -12.89 2.36
C ASP A 66 14.12 -11.38 2.54
N ILE A 67 12.90 -10.91 2.26
CA ILE A 67 12.53 -9.49 2.33
C ILE A 67 11.22 -9.34 3.09
N ASP A 68 11.27 -8.61 4.21
CA ASP A 68 10.08 -8.25 4.98
C ASP A 68 9.09 -7.47 4.10
N GLY A 69 7.82 -7.85 4.18
CA GLY A 69 6.76 -7.20 3.41
C GLY A 69 6.59 -5.72 3.74
N THR A 70 7.00 -5.32 4.95
CA THR A 70 6.97 -3.92 5.40
C THR A 70 8.19 -3.11 4.99
N TYR A 71 9.23 -3.71 4.38
CA TYR A 71 10.49 -3.03 4.07
C TYR A 71 10.28 -1.76 3.23
N TRP A 72 9.51 -1.88 2.15
CA TRP A 72 9.24 -0.75 1.24
C TRP A 72 8.37 0.32 1.88
N ASP A 73 7.37 -0.10 2.67
CA ASP A 73 6.48 0.80 3.39
C ASP A 73 7.28 1.62 4.45
N TYR A 74 8.21 1.00 5.18
CA TYR A 74 9.10 1.72 6.11
C TYR A 74 10.11 2.63 5.39
N LEU A 75 10.64 2.20 4.25
CA LEU A 75 11.57 2.99 3.46
C LEU A 75 10.92 4.29 2.95
N GLU A 76 9.63 4.24 2.61
CA GLU A 76 8.86 5.42 2.24
C GLU A 76 8.73 6.41 3.40
N LEU A 77 8.36 5.92 4.59
CA LEU A 77 8.29 6.74 5.80
C LEU A 77 9.64 7.39 6.15
N MET A 78 10.73 6.63 6.04
CA MET A 78 12.08 7.17 6.30
C MET A 78 12.50 8.24 5.29
N ARG A 79 12.12 8.08 4.02
CA ARG A 79 12.38 9.09 2.99
C ARG A 79 11.64 10.39 3.30
N GLN A 80 10.38 10.30 3.71
CA GLN A 80 9.56 11.45 4.08
C GLN A 80 10.10 12.14 5.34
N LEU A 81 10.52 11.37 6.34
CA LEU A 81 11.21 11.89 7.52
C LEU A 81 12.51 12.62 7.15
N GLY A 82 13.31 12.05 6.24
CA GLY A 82 14.52 12.67 5.73
C GLY A 82 14.27 14.04 5.08
N TYR A 83 13.20 14.17 4.30
CA TYR A 83 12.82 15.47 3.73
C TYR A 83 12.40 16.49 4.78
N ILE A 84 11.65 16.07 5.80
CA ILE A 84 11.25 16.93 6.91
C ILE A 84 12.48 17.42 7.69
N LEU A 85 13.41 16.53 8.01
CA LEU A 85 14.60 16.87 8.78
C LEU A 85 15.55 17.80 8.02
N LEU A 86 15.78 17.55 6.73
CA LEU A 86 16.72 18.33 5.92
C LEU A 86 16.15 19.68 5.45
N PHE A 87 14.84 19.74 5.18
CA PHE A 87 14.24 20.89 4.47
C PHE A 87 13.08 21.54 5.22
N GLY A 88 12.62 20.99 6.34
CA GLY A 88 11.46 21.49 7.08
C GLY A 88 11.60 22.95 7.54
N LEU A 89 12.81 23.35 7.96
CA LEU A 89 13.09 24.74 8.37
C LEU A 89 13.08 25.72 7.19
N SER A 90 13.56 25.28 6.01
CA SER A 90 13.60 26.12 4.81
C SER A 90 12.24 26.20 4.09
N PHE A 91 11.36 25.23 4.31
CA PHE A 91 10.04 25.16 3.70
C PHE A 91 8.99 24.64 4.70
N PRO A 92 8.50 25.49 5.62
CA PRO A 92 7.54 25.09 6.65
C PRO A 92 6.26 24.40 6.13
N PRO A 93 5.68 24.77 4.97
CA PRO A 93 4.52 24.06 4.42
C PRO A 93 4.75 22.57 4.12
N CYS A 94 6.01 22.12 4.02
CA CYS A 94 6.40 20.72 3.93
C CYS A 94 5.72 19.85 5.00
N LEU A 95 5.64 20.35 6.24
CA LEU A 95 5.12 19.59 7.37
C LEU A 95 3.63 19.28 7.21
N ILE A 96 2.86 20.25 6.72
CA ILE A 96 1.42 20.10 6.47
C ILE A 96 1.19 19.13 5.30
N LEU A 97 1.98 19.27 4.23
CA LEU A 97 1.90 18.39 3.07
C LEU A 97 2.27 16.95 3.44
N ALA A 98 3.31 16.77 4.25
CA ALA A 98 3.70 15.48 4.79
C ALA A 98 2.60 14.85 5.66
N PHE A 99 1.94 15.64 6.51
CA PHE A 99 0.84 15.14 7.32
C PHE A 99 -0.35 14.66 6.46
N ILE A 100 -0.75 15.44 5.46
CA ILE A 100 -1.81 15.05 4.52
C ILE A 100 -1.40 13.78 3.77
N ASN A 101 -0.14 13.69 3.32
CA ASN A 101 0.38 12.48 2.67
C ASN A 101 0.25 11.25 3.57
N ASN A 102 0.66 11.35 4.85
CA ASN A 102 0.56 10.23 5.80
C ASN A 102 -0.87 9.77 6.04
N VAL A 103 -1.84 10.69 6.10
CA VAL A 103 -3.26 10.36 6.28
C VAL A 103 -3.81 9.61 5.06
N LEU A 104 -3.44 10.04 3.85
CA LEU A 104 -3.83 9.37 2.62
C LEU A 104 -3.15 8.00 2.49
N GLU A 105 -1.85 7.93 2.75
CA GLU A 105 -1.05 6.71 2.64
C GLU A 105 -1.55 5.63 3.59
N HIS A 106 -1.93 5.98 4.82
CA HIS A 106 -2.54 5.03 5.76
C HIS A 106 -3.76 4.31 5.17
N GLN A 107 -4.59 5.02 4.40
CA GLN A 107 -5.78 4.45 3.77
C GLN A 107 -5.42 3.61 2.54
N VAL A 108 -4.38 4.01 1.80
CA VAL A 108 -3.84 3.26 0.66
C VAL A 108 -3.23 1.95 1.11
N ASP A 109 -2.39 1.96 2.15
CA ASP A 109 -1.75 0.77 2.71
C ASP A 109 -2.78 -0.23 3.27
N LYS A 110 -3.81 0.27 3.94
CA LYS A 110 -4.94 -0.57 4.36
C LYS A 110 -5.60 -1.24 3.14
N ALA A 111 -5.82 -0.51 2.06
CA ALA A 111 -6.37 -1.07 0.83
C ALA A 111 -5.40 -2.04 0.13
N LYS A 112 -4.08 -1.76 0.17
CA LYS A 112 -2.99 -2.62 -0.30
C LYS A 112 -3.09 -4.01 0.34
N LEU A 113 -3.17 -4.06 1.66
CA LEU A 113 -3.25 -5.31 2.43
C LEU A 113 -4.58 -6.06 2.21
N VAL A 114 -5.71 -5.36 2.19
CA VAL A 114 -7.03 -6.01 2.12
C VAL A 114 -7.35 -6.56 0.73
N TYR A 115 -6.98 -5.84 -0.33
CA TYR A 115 -7.45 -6.13 -1.69
C TYR A 115 -6.40 -6.74 -2.61
N PHE A 116 -5.13 -6.38 -2.46
CA PHE A 116 -4.08 -6.75 -3.41
C PHE A 116 -3.13 -7.83 -2.89
N LYS A 117 -3.02 -7.97 -1.57
CA LYS A 117 -2.13 -8.93 -0.95
C LYS A 117 -2.89 -10.14 -0.40
N ARG A 118 -2.22 -11.29 -0.41
CA ARG A 118 -2.63 -12.46 0.37
C ARG A 118 -2.43 -12.17 1.85
N ARG A 119 -3.20 -12.83 2.72
CA ARG A 119 -3.03 -12.72 4.17
C ARG A 119 -1.60 -13.17 4.52
N PRO A 120 -0.75 -12.30 5.08
CA PRO A 120 0.57 -12.71 5.53
C PRO A 120 0.47 -13.58 6.77
N LEU A 121 1.48 -14.41 7.00
CA LEU A 121 1.65 -15.11 8.26
C LEU A 121 2.01 -14.09 9.34
N PRO A 122 1.35 -14.09 10.50
CA PRO A 122 1.68 -13.18 11.59
C PRO A 122 3.07 -13.54 12.12
N LEU A 123 4.04 -12.68 11.86
CA LEU A 123 5.35 -12.72 12.51
C LEU A 123 5.25 -11.87 13.77
N GLY A 124 5.60 -12.43 14.92
CA GLY A 124 5.70 -11.63 16.14
C GLY A 124 6.78 -10.56 15.99
N GLY A 125 6.52 -9.36 16.49
CA GLY A 125 7.49 -8.26 16.50
C GLY A 125 7.44 -7.56 17.86
N SER A 126 8.60 -7.47 18.54
CA SER A 126 8.73 -6.73 19.79
C SER A 126 9.04 -5.24 19.57
N SER A 127 9.51 -4.89 18.37
CA SER A 127 9.84 -3.52 17.97
C SER A 127 9.83 -3.41 16.44
N ILE A 128 9.97 -2.18 15.93
CA ILE A 128 10.18 -1.91 14.50
C ILE A 128 11.57 -2.38 13.98
N GLY A 129 12.38 -3.02 14.83
CA GLY A 129 13.67 -3.59 14.46
C GLY A 129 14.71 -2.53 14.11
N VAL A 130 15.41 -2.74 12.99
CA VAL A 130 16.51 -1.88 12.50
C VAL A 130 16.07 -0.46 12.15
N TRP A 131 14.76 -0.23 12.00
CA TRP A 131 14.19 1.09 11.69
C TRP A 131 14.11 2.03 12.88
N ARG A 132 14.45 1.55 14.09
CA ARG A 132 14.53 2.41 15.27
C ARG A 132 15.76 3.31 15.17
N ILE A 133 15.52 4.54 14.72
CA ILE A 133 16.48 5.66 14.78
C ILE A 133 16.61 6.14 16.23
#